data_AF-A0AAP0R686-F1
#
_entry.id   AF-A0AAP0R686-F1
#
_cell.length_a   1.000
_cell.length_b   1.000
_cell.length_c   1.000
_cell.angle_alpha   90.00
_cell.angle_beta   90.00
_cell.angle_gamma   90.00
#
_symmetry.space_group_name_H-M   'P 1'
#
loop_
_entity.id
_entity.type
_entity.pdbx_description
1 polymer ?
#
loop_
_entity_poly.entity_id
_entity_poly.type
_entity_poly.pdbx_seq_one_letter_code
_entity_poly.pdbx_strand_id
1 'polypeptide(L)'
;MGYHRCSTYSNSSNAASSTPWAEVLDPFMHKWNPLPSHPQLSKGVHSLVVLDGGKKILVYPSQSSSLFSYDVEDKSWDLIDETFGSSFGEFQTPCVVVDDILYCLSTEVRAYDLAKREWFKKPVKGLKGRDVPSRWYNRDESAAFLVHVGNGRLCLVCSESSISENAIMIVRCTRFRIRKDSDGEEESRLYAIIESLRVYTMDNCNSLTDCLALQEAWFNSLLKEL
;
A
#
# COMPACT_ATOMS: atom_id res chain seq x y z
N MET A 1 -5.75 20.33 -3.23
CA MET A 1 -5.10 19.08 -2.77
C MET A 1 -5.09 19.11 -1.26
N GLY A 2 -5.85 18.21 -0.61
CA GLY A 2 -5.80 18.01 0.84
C GLY A 2 -4.71 17.00 1.19
N TYR A 3 -4.08 17.16 2.36
CA TYR A 3 -3.16 16.17 2.90
C TYR A 3 -3.89 15.32 3.95
N HIS A 4 -3.64 14.01 3.96
CA HIS A 4 -4.29 13.07 4.86
C HIS A 4 -3.25 12.37 5.73
N ARG A 5 -3.56 12.15 7.02
CA ARG A 5 -2.72 11.37 7.93
C ARG A 5 -3.60 10.42 8.74
N CYS A 6 -3.10 9.21 8.96
CA CYS A 6 -3.77 8.16 9.72
C CYS A 6 -2.85 7.71 10.87
N SER A 7 -3.42 7.38 12.02
CA SER A 7 -2.67 6.80 13.13
C SER A 7 -2.51 5.30 12.94
N THR A 8 -1.28 4.81 12.79
CA THR A 8 -0.93 3.39 12.88
C THR A 8 -0.56 3.07 14.33
N TYR A 9 -1.31 2.20 15.01
CA TYR A 9 -1.04 1.87 16.41
C TYR A 9 0.23 1.01 16.55
N SER A 10 1.19 1.47 17.35
CA SER A 10 2.19 0.63 18.00
C SER A 10 1.66 0.20 19.37
N ASN A 11 1.74 -1.08 19.70
CA ASN A 11 1.30 -1.64 20.99
C ASN A 11 1.87 -0.86 22.18
N SER A 12 1.05 -0.02 22.81
CA SER A 12 1.23 0.41 24.19
C SER A 12 -0.14 0.60 24.83
N SER A 13 -0.31 0.00 26.00
CA SER A 13 -1.57 -0.12 26.72
C SER A 13 -1.92 1.16 27.50
N ASN A 14 -3.24 1.37 27.63
CA ASN A 14 -3.91 2.20 28.64
C ASN A 14 -3.64 3.71 28.65
N ALA A 15 -4.29 4.41 27.72
CA ALA A 15 -5.04 5.63 28.01
C ALA A 15 -6.07 5.84 26.88
N ALA A 16 -7.29 6.27 27.22
CA ALA A 16 -8.28 6.73 26.25
C ALA A 16 -7.83 8.06 25.64
N SER A 17 -6.75 8.05 24.86
CA SER A 17 -6.44 9.17 23.98
C SER A 17 -7.47 9.12 22.86
N SER A 18 -8.36 10.12 22.80
CA SER A 18 -9.33 10.36 21.73
C SER A 18 -8.67 10.72 20.39
N THR A 19 -7.53 10.10 20.07
CA THR A 19 -6.81 10.31 18.84
C THR A 19 -7.72 9.87 17.69
N PRO A 20 -8.09 10.76 16.78
CA PRO A 20 -8.92 10.40 15.64
C PRO A 20 -8.19 9.36 14.80
N TRP A 21 -8.93 8.40 14.23
CA TRP A 21 -8.35 7.34 13.41
C TRP A 21 -7.65 7.91 12.17
N ALA A 22 -8.19 8.99 11.61
CA ALA A 22 -7.62 9.77 10.52
C ALA A 22 -8.00 11.24 10.61
N GLU A 23 -7.18 12.08 10.00
CA GLU A 23 -7.36 13.53 9.92
C GLU A 23 -7.13 14.03 8.50
N VAL A 24 -7.81 15.12 8.15
CA VAL A 24 -7.63 15.85 6.89
C VAL A 24 -7.10 17.24 7.18
N LEU A 25 -6.03 17.63 6.50
CA LEU A 25 -5.51 18.99 6.55
C LEU A 25 -6.39 19.90 5.70
N ASP A 26 -7.01 20.88 6.35
CA ASP A 26 -7.56 22.05 5.69
C ASP A 26 -6.40 23.00 5.33
N PRO A 27 -6.05 23.17 4.05
CA PRO A 27 -4.92 23.99 3.64
C PRO A 27 -5.19 25.49 3.79
N PHE A 28 -6.45 25.92 3.85
CA PHE A 28 -6.80 27.33 4.02
C PHE A 28 -6.75 27.73 5.49
N MET A 29 -7.18 26.83 6.37
CA MET A 29 -7.14 27.07 7.82
C MET A 29 -5.83 26.61 8.47
N HIS A 30 -4.98 25.88 7.74
CA HIS A 30 -3.78 25.22 8.25
C HIS A 30 -4.08 24.37 9.50
N LYS A 31 -5.22 23.68 9.50
CA LYS A 31 -5.68 22.85 10.62
C LYS A 31 -6.02 21.45 10.18
N TRP A 32 -5.66 20.49 11.02
CA TRP A 32 -6.10 19.11 10.89
C TRP A 32 -7.49 18.98 11.49
N ASN A 33 -8.40 18.39 10.73
CA ASN A 33 -9.75 18.10 11.16
C ASN A 33 -9.95 16.58 11.23
N PRO A 34 -10.53 16.04 12.32
CA PRO A 34 -10.75 14.61 12.45
C PRO A 34 -11.82 14.13 11.47
N LEU A 35 -11.59 12.97 10.87
CA LEU A 35 -12.62 12.26 10.12
C LEU A 35 -13.60 11.55 11.06
N PRO A 36 -14.90 11.46 10.72
CA PRO A 36 -15.86 10.71 11.52
C PRO A 36 -15.44 9.24 11.61
N SER A 37 -15.56 8.68 12.81
CA SER A 37 -15.15 7.30 13.07
C SER A 37 -16.22 6.30 12.64
N HIS A 38 -15.78 5.14 12.15
CA HIS A 38 -16.62 3.98 11.89
C HIS A 38 -16.34 2.91 12.96
N PRO A 39 -17.35 2.16 13.48
CA PRO A 39 -17.16 1.23 14.60
C PRO A 39 -16.03 0.21 14.39
N GLN A 40 -15.84 -0.25 13.15
CA GLN A 40 -14.79 -1.21 12.81
C GLN A 40 -13.37 -0.61 12.81
N LEU A 41 -13.23 0.72 12.78
CA LEU A 41 -11.92 1.41 12.78
C LEU A 41 -11.34 1.59 14.19
N SER A 42 -12.11 1.28 15.24
CA SER A 42 -11.63 1.27 16.63
C SER A 42 -10.43 0.32 16.84
N LYS A 43 -10.24 -0.66 15.96
CA LYS A 43 -9.14 -1.61 15.97
C LYS A 43 -7.94 -1.19 15.12
N GLY A 44 -8.00 -0.01 14.50
CA GLY A 44 -7.00 0.51 13.58
C GLY A 44 -7.32 0.27 12.11
N VAL A 45 -6.44 0.76 11.24
CA VAL A 45 -6.55 0.67 9.78
C VAL A 45 -5.38 -0.16 9.26
N HIS A 46 -5.69 -1.13 8.40
CA HIS A 46 -4.68 -1.94 7.74
C HIS A 46 -4.19 -1.27 6.45
N SER A 47 -5.11 -0.75 5.64
CA SER A 47 -4.79 -0.02 4.41
C SER A 47 -5.78 1.11 4.15
N LEU A 48 -5.29 2.18 3.54
CA LEU A 48 -6.08 3.35 3.13
C LEU A 48 -5.62 3.82 1.75
N VAL A 49 -6.58 4.13 0.88
CA VAL A 49 -6.32 4.69 -0.45
C VAL A 49 -7.21 5.89 -0.70
N VAL A 50 -6.62 6.99 -1.15
CA VAL A 50 -7.36 8.19 -1.52
C VAL A 50 -7.69 8.13 -3.02
N LEU A 51 -8.96 8.32 -3.34
CA LEU A 51 -9.52 8.30 -4.70
C LEU A 51 -10.09 9.68 -5.07
N ASP A 52 -10.40 9.84 -6.35
CA ASP A 52 -11.16 10.99 -6.88
C ASP A 52 -10.61 12.36 -6.44
N GLY A 53 -9.28 12.49 -6.42
CA GLY A 53 -8.60 13.73 -6.02
C GLY A 53 -8.79 14.13 -4.54
N GLY A 54 -9.17 13.18 -3.68
CA GLY A 54 -9.43 13.43 -2.25
C GLY A 54 -10.89 13.37 -1.84
N LYS A 55 -11.82 13.11 -2.78
CA LYS A 55 -13.25 13.06 -2.48
C LYS A 55 -13.69 11.75 -1.84
N LYS A 56 -12.98 10.67 -2.14
CA LYS A 56 -13.27 9.34 -1.58
C LYS A 56 -12.04 8.72 -0.96
N ILE A 57 -12.26 7.95 0.09
CA ILE A 57 -11.21 7.23 0.80
C ILE A 57 -11.64 5.77 0.92
N LEU A 58 -10.92 4.86 0.29
CA LEU A 58 -11.06 3.44 0.56
C LEU A 58 -10.33 3.09 1.85
N VAL A 59 -11.00 2.34 2.71
CA VAL A 59 -10.47 1.94 4.01
C VAL A 59 -10.68 0.45 4.22
N TYR A 60 -9.58 -0.24 4.48
CA TYR A 60 -9.58 -1.62 4.93
C TYR A 60 -9.18 -1.66 6.41
N PRO A 61 -10.14 -1.86 7.34
CA PRO A 61 -9.87 -1.86 8.77
C PRO A 61 -9.02 -3.05 9.21
N SER A 62 -8.23 -2.87 10.27
CA SER A 62 -7.52 -3.98 10.90
C SER A 62 -8.50 -5.01 11.46
N GLN A 63 -8.20 -6.31 11.25
CA GLN A 63 -9.03 -7.42 11.72
C GLN A 63 -10.48 -7.40 11.20
N SER A 64 -10.71 -6.79 10.03
CA SER A 64 -11.98 -6.88 9.31
C SER A 64 -11.81 -7.71 8.03
N SER A 65 -12.89 -8.33 7.58
CA SER A 65 -12.98 -8.89 6.23
C SER A 65 -13.53 -7.90 5.22
N SER A 66 -13.99 -6.72 5.66
CA SER A 66 -14.76 -5.81 4.83
C SER A 66 -13.96 -4.61 4.34
N LEU A 67 -14.20 -4.21 3.09
CA LEU A 67 -13.69 -2.98 2.48
C LEU A 67 -14.77 -1.91 2.50
N PHE A 68 -14.43 -0.71 2.96
CA PHE A 68 -15.33 0.43 3.01
C PHE A 68 -14.84 1.57 2.13
N SER A 69 -15.75 2.43 1.71
CA SER A 69 -15.44 3.76 1.20
C SER A 69 -16.03 4.83 2.10
N TYR A 70 -15.29 5.90 2.31
CA TYR A 70 -15.76 7.11 2.95
C TYR A 70 -15.86 8.22 1.91
N ASP A 71 -17.04 8.81 1.77
CA ASP A 71 -17.25 10.02 0.98
C ASP A 71 -16.97 11.25 1.85
N VAL A 72 -16.02 12.07 1.41
CA VAL A 72 -15.57 13.24 2.18
C VAL A 72 -16.57 14.40 2.10
N GLU A 73 -17.30 14.54 0.99
CA GLU A 73 -18.28 15.61 0.79
C GLU A 73 -19.55 15.31 1.58
N ASP A 74 -20.09 14.11 1.43
CA ASP A 74 -21.33 13.67 2.11
C ASP A 74 -21.09 13.21 3.55
N LYS A 75 -19.82 13.02 3.94
CA LYS A 75 -19.39 12.51 5.24
C LYS A 75 -20.02 11.16 5.59
N SER A 76 -20.24 10.32 4.59
CA SER A 76 -20.93 9.04 4.69
C SER A 76 -19.97 7.87 4.49
N TRP A 77 -20.36 6.71 5.01
CA TRP A 77 -19.64 5.45 4.84
C TRP A 77 -20.48 4.51 3.99
N ASP A 78 -19.84 3.88 3.02
CA ASP A 78 -20.43 2.82 2.21
C ASP A 78 -19.63 1.53 2.35
N LEU A 79 -20.34 0.40 2.40
CA LEU A 79 -19.75 -0.92 2.32
C LEU A 79 -19.50 -1.27 0.85
N ILE A 80 -18.24 -1.51 0.50
CA ILE A 80 -17.86 -1.94 -0.86
C ILE A 80 -18.00 -3.44 -0.98
N ASP A 81 -17.39 -4.19 -0.05
CA ASP A 81 -17.36 -5.65 -0.06
C ASP A 81 -17.21 -6.17 1.37
N GLU A 82 -18.11 -7.04 1.80
CA GLU A 82 -18.11 -7.62 3.14
C GLU A 82 -17.05 -8.73 3.35
N THR A 83 -16.62 -9.37 2.26
CA THR A 83 -15.72 -10.53 2.24
C THR A 83 -14.34 -10.26 1.66
N PHE A 84 -14.02 -9.01 1.33
CA PHE A 84 -12.75 -8.55 0.77
C PHE A 84 -11.50 -9.25 1.35
N GLY A 85 -11.32 -9.24 2.67
CA GLY A 85 -10.16 -9.82 3.36
C GLY A 85 -10.20 -11.33 3.55
N SER A 86 -11.36 -11.97 3.37
CA SER A 86 -11.53 -13.41 3.59
C SER A 86 -10.86 -14.27 2.51
N SER A 87 -10.60 -13.71 1.33
CA SER A 87 -10.10 -14.49 0.20
C SER A 87 -8.60 -14.76 0.23
N PHE A 88 -7.78 -13.85 0.77
CA PHE A 88 -6.32 -13.90 0.59
C PHE A 88 -5.48 -13.59 1.84
N GLY A 89 -6.11 -13.41 3.01
CA GLY A 89 -5.42 -13.19 4.29
C GLY A 89 -4.93 -11.76 4.49
N GLU A 90 -3.96 -11.58 5.40
CA GLU A 90 -3.38 -10.27 5.70
C GLU A 90 -2.49 -9.77 4.54
N PHE A 91 -2.65 -8.49 4.16
CA PHE A 91 -1.76 -7.83 3.21
C PHE A 91 -0.55 -7.25 3.96
N GLN A 92 0.58 -7.04 3.27
CA GLN A 92 1.80 -6.61 3.94
C GLN A 92 1.94 -5.09 4.05
N THR A 93 1.26 -4.29 3.23
CA THR A 93 1.53 -2.83 3.10
C THR A 93 0.39 -2.13 2.36
N PRO A 94 0.34 -0.76 2.29
CA PRO A 94 -0.85 -0.11 1.76
C PRO A 94 -1.12 -0.57 0.33
N CYS A 95 -2.38 -0.88 0.07
CA CYS A 95 -2.86 -1.12 -1.27
C CYS A 95 -2.81 0.19 -2.08
N VAL A 96 -2.77 0.07 -3.40
CA VAL A 96 -2.73 1.21 -4.32
C VAL A 96 -3.79 1.03 -5.40
N VAL A 97 -4.38 2.13 -5.87
CA VAL A 97 -5.37 2.07 -6.95
C VAL A 97 -4.79 2.66 -8.23
N VAL A 98 -4.94 1.91 -9.33
CA VAL A 98 -4.63 2.34 -10.70
C VAL A 98 -5.75 1.87 -11.61
N ASP A 99 -6.32 2.78 -12.41
CA ASP A 99 -7.38 2.50 -13.38
C ASP A 99 -8.53 1.65 -12.80
N ASP A 100 -9.08 2.07 -11.65
CA ASP A 100 -10.15 1.39 -10.90
C ASP A 100 -9.84 -0.03 -10.41
N ILE A 101 -8.56 -0.41 -10.40
CA ILE A 101 -8.08 -1.67 -9.85
C ILE A 101 -7.28 -1.39 -8.58
N LEU A 102 -7.70 -2.00 -7.47
CA LEU A 102 -6.99 -1.98 -6.20
C LEU A 102 -5.95 -3.11 -6.18
N TYR A 103 -4.68 -2.75 -6.13
CA TYR A 103 -3.56 -3.67 -6.00
C TYR A 103 -3.11 -3.76 -4.55
N CYS A 104 -3.06 -4.97 -4.03
CA CYS A 104 -2.59 -5.26 -2.68
C CYS A 104 -1.41 -6.22 -2.74
N LEU A 105 -0.40 -5.95 -1.91
CA LEU A 105 0.77 -6.81 -1.78
C LEU A 105 0.56 -7.78 -0.61
N SER A 106 0.62 -9.08 -0.86
CA SER A 106 0.76 -10.12 0.17
C SER A 106 2.02 -10.94 -0.10
N THR A 107 1.90 -12.26 -0.30
CA THR A 107 2.97 -13.09 -0.87
C THR A 107 3.18 -12.84 -2.36
N GLU A 108 2.28 -12.07 -2.99
CA GLU A 108 2.32 -11.67 -4.39
C GLU A 108 1.43 -10.44 -4.59
N VAL A 109 1.57 -9.77 -5.73
CA VAL A 109 0.68 -8.65 -6.07
C VAL A 109 -0.66 -9.21 -6.55
N ARG A 110 -1.70 -8.94 -5.78
CA ARG A 110 -3.10 -9.28 -6.07
C ARG A 110 -3.83 -8.03 -6.55
N ALA A 111 -4.87 -8.23 -7.34
CA ALA A 111 -5.67 -7.17 -7.91
C ALA A 111 -7.15 -7.41 -7.61
N TYR A 112 -7.86 -6.34 -7.30
CA TYR A 112 -9.29 -6.32 -7.04
C TYR A 112 -9.95 -5.30 -7.95
N ASP A 113 -10.92 -5.74 -8.74
CA ASP A 113 -11.68 -4.89 -9.65
C ASP A 113 -12.74 -4.14 -8.82
N LEU A 114 -12.57 -2.83 -8.62
CA LEU A 114 -13.47 -2.03 -7.78
C LEU A 114 -14.86 -1.89 -8.40
N ALA A 115 -14.96 -1.89 -9.73
CA ALA A 115 -16.23 -1.76 -10.43
C ALA A 115 -17.05 -3.05 -10.30
N LYS A 116 -16.40 -4.21 -10.46
CA LYS A 116 -17.05 -5.52 -10.34
C LYS A 116 -17.14 -6.04 -8.91
N ARG A 117 -16.38 -5.44 -7.99
CA ARG A 117 -16.26 -5.86 -6.58
C ARG A 117 -15.82 -7.31 -6.46
N GLU A 118 -14.82 -7.69 -7.25
CA GLU A 118 -14.28 -9.04 -7.26
C GLU A 118 -12.76 -9.05 -7.36
N TRP A 119 -12.15 -10.05 -6.72
CA TRP A 119 -10.74 -10.32 -6.91
C TRP A 119 -10.47 -10.98 -8.26
N PHE A 120 -9.38 -10.57 -8.90
CA PHE A 120 -8.85 -11.35 -10.02
C PHE A 120 -8.41 -12.73 -9.50
N LYS A 121 -8.87 -13.80 -10.17
CA LYS A 121 -8.62 -15.19 -9.73
C LYS A 121 -7.12 -15.52 -9.62
N LYS A 122 -6.31 -14.89 -10.47
CA LYS A 122 -4.86 -15.09 -10.52
C LYS A 122 -4.13 -13.81 -10.10
N PRO A 123 -2.98 -13.96 -9.41
CA PRO A 123 -2.09 -12.85 -9.11
C PRO A 123 -1.53 -12.21 -10.38
N VAL A 124 -1.01 -10.99 -10.24
CA VAL A 124 -0.29 -10.30 -11.31
C VAL A 124 0.93 -11.14 -11.70
N LYS A 125 1.02 -11.50 -12.98
CA LYS A 125 2.15 -12.24 -13.53
C LYS A 125 3.30 -11.30 -13.89
N GLY A 126 4.49 -11.84 -14.11
CA GLY A 126 5.66 -11.07 -14.54
C GLY A 126 6.48 -10.46 -13.39
N LEU A 127 6.11 -10.72 -12.13
CA LEU A 127 6.84 -10.29 -10.93
C LEU A 127 7.53 -11.46 -10.20
N LYS A 128 7.83 -12.57 -10.87
CA LYS A 128 8.42 -13.76 -10.22
C LYS A 128 9.94 -13.77 -10.35
N GLY A 129 10.64 -14.17 -9.29
CA GLY A 129 12.08 -14.47 -9.33
C GLY A 129 12.94 -13.36 -8.75
N ARG A 130 13.89 -12.81 -9.53
CA ARG A 130 14.91 -11.86 -9.03
C ARG A 130 14.35 -10.49 -8.61
N ASP A 131 13.11 -10.20 -9.00
CA ASP A 131 12.45 -8.89 -8.82
C ASP A 131 11.62 -8.81 -7.53
N VAL A 132 11.45 -9.95 -6.86
CA VAL A 132 10.61 -10.18 -5.68
C VAL A 132 11.34 -11.17 -4.78
N PRO A 133 11.85 -10.76 -3.59
CA PRO A 133 12.58 -11.67 -2.70
C PRO A 133 11.76 -12.94 -2.40
N SER A 134 12.39 -14.11 -2.54
CA SER A 134 11.71 -15.41 -2.39
C SER A 134 11.36 -15.76 -0.94
N ARG A 135 11.81 -14.95 0.05
CA ARG A 135 11.65 -15.18 1.48
C ARG A 135 10.92 -14.01 2.16
N TRP A 136 9.62 -13.86 1.85
CA TRP A 136 8.73 -12.89 2.51
C TRP A 136 8.07 -13.42 3.79
N TYR A 137 8.44 -14.63 4.23
CA TYR A 137 7.74 -15.36 5.30
C TYR A 137 8.24 -15.08 6.72
N ASN A 138 9.42 -14.48 6.89
CA ASN A 138 9.89 -14.08 8.21
C ASN A 138 9.59 -12.60 8.41
N ARG A 139 8.55 -12.34 9.22
CA ARG A 139 8.02 -11.02 9.61
C ARG A 139 9.07 -10.04 10.14
N ASP A 140 10.27 -10.52 10.48
CA ASP A 140 11.24 -9.76 11.27
C ASP A 140 12.34 -9.06 10.45
N GLU A 141 12.54 -9.37 9.15
CA GLU A 141 13.75 -8.91 8.44
C GLU A 141 13.54 -8.35 7.01
N SER A 142 12.33 -8.37 6.44
CA SER A 142 12.11 -7.86 5.07
C SER A 142 10.82 -7.06 4.97
N ALA A 143 10.95 -5.77 4.62
CA ALA A 143 9.83 -4.89 4.35
C ALA A 143 9.62 -4.77 2.84
N ALA A 144 8.38 -4.90 2.39
CA ALA A 144 8.02 -4.68 0.99
C ALA A 144 6.76 -3.83 0.90
N PHE A 145 6.76 -2.80 0.06
CA PHE A 145 5.60 -1.94 -0.18
C PHE A 145 5.41 -1.64 -1.65
N LEU A 146 4.15 -1.48 -2.02
CA LEU A 146 3.72 -1.12 -3.35
C LEU A 146 3.31 0.35 -3.36
N VAL A 147 3.81 1.12 -4.32
CA VAL A 147 3.48 2.55 -4.49
C VAL A 147 3.02 2.83 -5.91
N HIS A 148 2.09 3.77 -6.04
CA HIS A 148 1.72 4.36 -7.34
C HIS A 148 2.63 5.54 -7.64
N VAL A 149 3.26 5.53 -8.82
CA VAL A 149 4.30 6.48 -9.25
C VAL A 149 3.83 7.33 -10.43
N GLY A 150 2.51 7.47 -10.57
CA GLY A 150 1.87 8.23 -11.64
C GLY A 150 1.81 7.51 -12.98
N ASN A 151 0.94 8.02 -13.87
CA ASN A 151 0.81 7.56 -15.26
C ASN A 151 0.57 6.04 -15.40
N GLY A 152 -0.19 5.44 -14.49
CA GLY A 152 -0.49 4.02 -14.49
C GLY A 152 0.69 3.11 -14.11
N ARG A 153 1.75 3.68 -13.52
CA ARG A 153 2.94 2.93 -13.10
C ARG A 153 2.91 2.64 -11.62
N LEU A 154 3.39 1.46 -11.29
CA LEU A 154 3.61 0.98 -9.95
C LEU A 154 5.10 0.79 -9.70
N CYS A 155 5.53 0.96 -8.45
CA CYS A 155 6.84 0.55 -8.00
C CYS A 155 6.70 -0.37 -6.79
N LEU A 156 7.28 -1.55 -6.90
CA LEU A 156 7.46 -2.46 -5.77
C LEU A 156 8.83 -2.17 -5.17
N VAL A 157 8.84 -1.75 -3.91
CA VAL A 157 10.07 -1.54 -3.14
C VAL A 157 10.19 -2.66 -2.12
N CYS A 158 11.34 -3.33 -2.10
CA CYS A 158 11.62 -4.42 -1.15
C CYS A 158 12.98 -4.20 -0.50
N SER A 159 13.07 -4.39 0.82
CA SER A 159 14.34 -4.49 1.54
C SER A 159 14.64 -5.93 1.91
N GLU A 160 15.92 -6.30 1.85
CA GLU A 160 16.46 -7.55 2.35
C GLU A 160 17.71 -7.22 3.17
N SER A 161 17.74 -7.61 4.45
CA SER A 161 18.93 -7.47 5.29
C SER A 161 19.75 -8.76 5.30
N SER A 162 21.07 -8.64 5.22
CA SER A 162 21.98 -9.77 5.48
C SER A 162 22.15 -10.00 6.99
N ILE A 163 22.12 -11.26 7.44
CA ILE A 163 22.28 -11.67 8.85
C ILE A 163 23.74 -11.55 9.37
N SER A 164 24.65 -10.88 8.63
CA SER A 164 26.06 -10.76 8.99
C SER A 164 26.37 -9.58 9.92
N GLU A 165 27.48 -9.66 10.67
CA GLU A 165 27.96 -8.62 11.61
C GLU A 165 28.09 -7.21 10.98
N ASN A 166 28.26 -7.14 9.66
CA ASN A 166 28.06 -5.91 8.87
C ASN A 166 26.71 -6.00 8.16
N ALA A 167 25.64 -5.57 8.84
CA ALA A 167 24.29 -5.63 8.30
C ALA A 167 24.19 -4.69 7.08
N ILE A 168 24.24 -5.28 5.89
CA ILE A 168 24.00 -4.60 4.62
C ILE A 168 22.53 -4.75 4.30
N MET A 169 21.85 -3.63 4.07
CA MET A 169 20.49 -3.61 3.56
C MET A 169 20.52 -3.47 2.04
N ILE A 170 19.86 -4.40 1.35
CA ILE A 170 19.64 -4.33 -0.08
C ILE A 170 18.22 -3.84 -0.31
N VAL A 171 18.08 -2.68 -0.93
CA VAL A 171 16.77 -2.15 -1.37
C VAL A 171 16.62 -2.32 -2.87
N ARG A 172 15.58 -3.01 -3.28
CA ARG A 172 15.20 -3.21 -4.67
C ARG A 172 13.98 -2.38 -4.99
N CYS A 173 14.04 -1.63 -6.08
CA CYS A 173 12.93 -0.85 -6.61
C CYS A 173 12.60 -1.36 -8.01
N THR A 174 11.49 -2.05 -8.16
CA THR A 174 10.99 -2.59 -9.43
C THR A 174 9.85 -1.71 -9.91
N ARG A 175 10.09 -0.90 -10.95
CA ARG A 175 9.05 -0.10 -11.61
C ARG A 175 8.44 -0.90 -12.75
N PHE A 176 7.12 -0.92 -12.80
CA PHE A 176 6.37 -1.65 -13.82
C PHE A 176 5.03 -0.99 -14.10
N ARG A 177 4.43 -1.37 -15.22
CA ARG A 177 3.03 -1.07 -15.54
C ARG A 177 2.23 -2.35 -15.66
N ILE A 178 0.94 -2.28 -15.46
CA ILE A 178 0.06 -3.43 -15.64
C ILE A 178 -0.51 -3.41 -17.05
N ARG A 179 -0.39 -4.55 -17.74
CA ARG A 179 -1.13 -4.84 -18.97
C ARG A 179 -2.25 -5.81 -18.64
N LYS A 180 -3.46 -5.46 -19.05
CA LYS A 180 -4.60 -6.36 -19.09
C LYS A 180 -4.55 -7.13 -20.41
N ASP A 181 -4.39 -8.45 -20.33
CA ASP A 181 -4.50 -9.33 -21.48
C ASP A 181 -5.98 -9.71 -21.66
N SER A 182 -6.51 -9.42 -22.84
CA SER A 182 -7.89 -9.70 -23.24
C SER A 182 -7.94 -10.78 -24.31
N ASP A 183 -7.10 -11.80 -24.17
CA ASP A 183 -7.09 -12.96 -25.07
C ASP A 183 -8.29 -13.86 -24.78
N GLY A 184 -9.43 -13.57 -25.41
CA GLY A 184 -10.48 -14.50 -25.87
C GLY A 184 -11.22 -15.41 -24.89
N GLU A 185 -10.69 -15.70 -23.70
CA GLU A 185 -11.33 -16.44 -22.63
C GLU A 185 -11.74 -15.46 -21.52
N GLU A 186 -12.89 -15.69 -20.90
CA GLU A 186 -13.65 -14.82 -19.99
C GLU A 186 -12.88 -14.16 -18.81
N GLU A 187 -11.62 -14.46 -18.60
CA GLU A 187 -10.82 -13.90 -17.51
C GLU A 187 -9.63 -13.08 -18.03
N SER A 188 -9.77 -11.76 -17.93
CA SER A 188 -8.67 -10.84 -18.16
C SER A 188 -7.50 -11.15 -17.23
N ARG A 189 -6.34 -11.47 -17.81
CA ARG A 189 -5.11 -11.76 -17.03
C ARG A 189 -4.32 -10.47 -16.87
N LEU A 190 -3.78 -10.23 -15.68
CA LEU A 190 -2.92 -9.08 -15.41
C LEU A 190 -1.45 -9.48 -15.49
N TYR A 191 -0.68 -8.73 -16.26
CA TYR A 191 0.76 -8.92 -16.45
C TYR A 191 1.49 -7.62 -16.13
N ALA A 192 2.47 -7.69 -15.24
CA ALA A 192 3.44 -6.63 -15.04
C ALA A 192 4.43 -6.61 -16.20
N ILE A 193 4.64 -5.42 -16.77
CA ILE A 193 5.70 -5.12 -17.71
C ILE A 193 6.74 -4.32 -16.93
N ILE A 194 7.86 -4.96 -16.60
CA ILE A 194 8.96 -4.32 -15.89
C ILE A 194 9.59 -3.29 -16.80
N GLU A 195 9.60 -2.04 -16.35
CA GLU A 195 10.23 -0.92 -17.04
C GLU A 195 11.65 -0.69 -16.54
N SER A 196 11.89 -0.89 -15.24
CA SER A 196 13.21 -0.78 -14.64
C SER A 196 13.30 -1.55 -13.32
N LEU A 197 14.48 -2.11 -13.05
CA LEU A 197 14.87 -2.65 -11.76
C LEU A 197 16.10 -1.90 -11.28
N ARG A 198 16.04 -1.34 -10.07
CA ARG A 198 17.20 -0.74 -9.40
C ARG A 198 17.47 -1.45 -8.09
N VAL A 199 18.75 -1.60 -7.78
CA VAL A 199 19.22 -2.25 -6.56
C VAL A 199 20.19 -1.30 -5.88
N TYR A 200 19.92 -1.02 -4.62
CA TYR A 200 20.73 -0.17 -3.76
C TYR A 200 21.26 -1.02 -2.62
N THR A 201 22.51 -0.75 -2.23
CA THR A 201 23.19 -1.38 -1.11
C THR A 201 23.45 -0.28 -0.09
N MET A 202 23.00 -0.48 1.13
CA MET A 202 23.12 0.50 2.21
C MET A 202 23.76 -0.15 3.42
N ASP A 203 24.78 0.53 3.93
CA ASP A 203 25.47 0.15 5.15
C ASP A 203 24.80 0.84 6.35
N ASN A 204 24.82 0.19 7.51
CA ASN A 204 24.36 0.75 8.79
C ASN A 204 22.88 1.18 8.83
N CYS A 205 22.02 0.58 7.99
CA CYS A 205 20.58 0.83 8.02
C CYS A 205 19.84 -0.38 8.61
N ASN A 206 19.09 -0.16 9.70
CA ASN A 206 18.38 -1.23 10.41
C ASN A 206 16.96 -1.43 9.89
N SER A 207 16.37 -0.42 9.23
CA SER A 207 15.07 -0.51 8.60
C SER A 207 15.01 0.27 7.29
N LEU A 208 14.05 -0.07 6.44
CA LEU A 208 13.77 0.71 5.24
C LEU A 208 13.30 2.15 5.58
N THR A 209 12.64 2.34 6.72
CA THR A 209 12.28 3.68 7.21
C THR A 209 13.52 4.53 7.49
N ASP A 210 14.57 3.93 8.06
CA ASP A 210 15.86 4.61 8.26
C ASP A 210 16.47 5.00 6.91
N CYS A 211 16.34 4.14 5.91
CA CYS A 211 16.84 4.41 4.55
C CYS A 211 16.11 5.60 3.90
N LEU A 212 14.79 5.69 4.11
CA LEU A 212 13.98 6.83 3.65
C LEU A 212 14.38 8.14 4.36
N ALA A 213 14.82 8.07 5.62
CA ALA A 213 15.17 9.23 6.44
C ALA A 213 16.63 9.68 6.27
N LEU A 214 17.57 8.77 5.96
CA LEU A 214 19.01 9.01 6.07
C LEU A 214 19.68 9.65 4.83
N GLN A 215 18.98 9.80 3.70
CA GLN A 215 19.58 10.46 2.52
C GLN A 215 18.60 11.37 1.77
N GLU A 216 18.71 12.69 2.01
CA GLU A 216 18.05 13.72 1.19
C GLU A 216 18.42 13.59 -0.30
N ALA A 217 19.64 13.17 -0.66
CA ALA A 217 20.05 13.01 -2.05
C ALA A 217 19.41 11.80 -2.75
N TRP A 218 19.27 10.67 -2.04
CA TRP A 218 18.62 9.47 -2.57
C TRP A 218 17.10 9.61 -2.58
N PHE A 219 16.50 10.17 -1.53
CA PHE A 219 15.06 10.44 -1.52
C PHE A 219 14.68 11.44 -2.61
N ASN A 220 15.49 12.47 -2.86
CA ASN A 220 15.28 13.37 -3.99
C ASN A 220 15.54 12.69 -5.35
N SER A 221 16.48 11.74 -5.47
CA SER A 221 16.67 10.98 -6.71
C SER A 221 15.53 9.97 -6.95
N LEU A 222 15.00 9.37 -5.89
CA LEU A 222 13.85 8.49 -5.90
C LEU A 222 12.59 9.30 -6.25
N LEU A 223 12.33 10.41 -5.54
CA LEU A 223 11.20 11.32 -5.81
C LEU A 223 11.29 12.02 -7.17
N LYS A 224 12.47 12.26 -7.73
CA LYS A 224 12.62 12.78 -9.11
C LYS A 224 12.28 11.72 -10.16
N GLU A 225 12.25 10.44 -9.79
CA GLU A 225 11.94 9.31 -10.66
C GLU A 225 10.57 8.66 -10.39
N LEU A 226 9.92 9.01 -9.26
CA LEU A 226 8.52 8.77 -8.91
C LEU A 226 7.62 9.89 -9.47
#